data_AF-A0A6U5JM34-F1
#
_entry.id   AF-A0A6U5JM34-F1
#
_cell.length_a   1.000
_cell.length_b   1.000
_cell.length_c   1.000
_cell.angle_alpha   90.00
_cell.angle_beta   90.00
_cell.angle_gamma   90.00
#
_symmetry.space_group_name_H-M   'P 1'
#
loop_
_entity.id
_entity.type
_entity.pdbx_description
1 polymer ?
#
loop_
_entity_poly.entity_id
_entity_poly.type
_entity_poly.pdbx_seq_one_letter_code
_entity_poly.pdbx_strand_id
1 'polypeptide(L)'
;RDLGKDFLLCGPEHFGRGWAFALPLLLAGRQREALGHLRRSDGALAAAHLGTILGLAPEASRADGLAPRECAEAAEEYAAALGKEDPAAALEYVLAAWTVRHGGDRMRWTEEEVQKDVAKLMTETRAHGTLVGNGDGALYRYFSEGVVKALLVRVAEGILQSNNGTTNLMAMGDAAELYAKAGEYVRLMKLFLQQLGSRMVPNGANSRDVDERRFWRDTATNFHAHYMTESSPCYRDVITSLENERDGMNLSRTFNVIMNLMVFFDHWSEARWEEAWSIMEGLDIFPRARGDVPRKAAEVRSLDDVVSRELHHVVLAAAECLYEQHRALRQASRTAPGDDASAAQRLEELRERAGLVHMFAGTVQLGAKQGGGRWSVPAWDDANARIAKMAAYMV
;
A
#
# COMPACT_ATOMS: atom_id res chain seq x y z
N ARG A 1 -39.76 -50.15 11.51
CA ARG A 1 -39.46 -49.22 12.62
C ARG A 1 -38.43 -48.25 12.11
N ASP A 2 -38.64 -46.96 12.33
CA ASP A 2 -37.72 -45.90 11.87
C ASP A 2 -36.68 -45.69 12.98
N LEU A 3 -35.59 -46.47 12.93
CA LEU A 3 -34.51 -46.45 13.93
C LEU A 3 -33.97 -45.02 14.16
N GLY A 4 -33.95 -44.18 13.13
CA GLY A 4 -33.51 -42.79 13.25
C GLY A 4 -34.42 -41.95 14.14
N LYS A 5 -35.75 -42.14 14.06
CA LYS A 5 -36.71 -41.46 14.95
C LYS A 5 -36.52 -41.90 16.40
N ASP A 6 -36.28 -43.18 16.63
CA ASP A 6 -36.05 -43.72 17.97
C ASP A 6 -34.76 -43.11 18.58
N PHE A 7 -33.70 -42.94 17.78
CA PHE A 7 -32.49 -42.25 18.22
C PHE A 7 -32.72 -40.77 18.55
N LEU A 8 -33.45 -40.04 17.70
CA LEU A 8 -33.79 -38.64 17.95
C LEU A 8 -34.65 -38.45 19.21
N LEU A 9 -35.55 -39.38 19.49
CA LEU A 9 -36.39 -39.36 20.70
C LEU A 9 -35.56 -39.55 21.98
N CYS A 10 -34.55 -40.42 21.95
CA CYS A 10 -33.69 -40.64 23.12
C CYS A 10 -32.67 -39.50 23.31
N GLY A 11 -32.20 -38.90 22.21
CA GLY A 11 -31.34 -37.72 22.22
C GLY A 11 -29.92 -37.96 22.77
N PRO A 12 -29.08 -36.91 22.80
CA PRO A 12 -27.69 -37.01 23.24
C PRO A 12 -27.53 -37.29 24.73
N GLU A 13 -28.55 -37.03 25.56
CA GLU A 13 -28.51 -37.37 27.00
C GLU A 13 -28.45 -38.89 27.23
N HIS A 14 -29.03 -39.67 26.31
CA HIS A 14 -29.00 -41.13 26.38
C HIS A 14 -27.72 -41.72 25.78
N PHE A 15 -27.26 -41.18 24.64
CA PHE A 15 -26.13 -41.74 23.88
C PHE A 15 -24.78 -41.08 24.18
N GLY A 16 -24.75 -39.95 24.89
CA GLY A 16 -23.56 -39.13 25.08
C GLY A 16 -23.39 -38.03 24.02
N ARG A 17 -22.31 -37.24 24.14
CA ARG A 17 -22.02 -36.09 23.26
C ARG A 17 -21.16 -36.49 22.05
N GLY A 18 -21.11 -35.60 21.06
CA GLY A 18 -20.23 -35.71 19.89
C GLY A 18 -20.52 -36.95 19.05
N TRP A 19 -19.49 -37.75 18.80
CA TRP A 19 -19.60 -38.96 17.98
C TRP A 19 -20.50 -40.05 18.57
N ALA A 20 -20.67 -40.09 19.89
CA ALA A 20 -21.46 -41.13 20.55
C ALA A 20 -22.95 -41.06 20.14
N PHE A 21 -23.47 -39.84 19.90
CA PHE A 21 -24.81 -39.64 19.34
C PHE A 21 -24.82 -39.51 17.81
N ALA A 22 -23.78 -38.94 17.21
CA ALA A 22 -23.72 -38.77 15.75
C ALA A 22 -23.62 -40.11 14.99
N LEU A 23 -22.90 -41.11 15.52
CA LEU A 23 -22.68 -42.38 14.84
C LEU A 23 -23.98 -43.19 14.64
N PRO A 24 -24.86 -43.37 15.67
CA PRO A 24 -26.17 -43.98 15.46
C PRO A 24 -27.02 -43.27 14.40
N LEU A 25 -26.99 -41.93 14.36
CA LEU A 25 -27.70 -41.14 13.34
C LEU A 25 -27.15 -41.42 11.94
N LEU A 26 -25.82 -41.47 11.77
CA LEU A 26 -25.20 -41.83 10.49
C LEU A 26 -25.61 -43.24 10.03
N LEU A 27 -25.60 -44.22 10.94
CA LEU A 27 -26.02 -45.60 10.64
C LEU A 27 -27.51 -45.69 10.27
N ALA A 28 -28.34 -44.80 10.80
CA ALA A 28 -29.76 -44.70 10.46
C ALA A 28 -30.04 -43.91 9.16
N GLY A 29 -29.01 -43.43 8.46
CA GLY A 29 -29.18 -42.57 7.28
C GLY A 29 -29.75 -41.19 7.60
N ARG A 30 -29.40 -40.64 8.76
CA ARG A 30 -29.77 -39.29 9.26
C ARG A 30 -28.55 -38.38 9.27
N GLN A 31 -27.94 -38.21 8.10
CA GLN A 31 -26.68 -37.47 7.93
C GLN A 31 -26.82 -35.99 8.32
N ARG A 32 -27.95 -35.35 7.99
CA ARG A 32 -28.22 -33.94 8.33
C ARG A 32 -28.25 -33.74 9.84
N GLU A 33 -28.95 -34.59 10.57
CA GLU A 33 -29.05 -34.50 12.03
C GLU A 33 -27.73 -34.83 12.70
N ALA A 34 -26.97 -35.80 12.17
CA ALA A 34 -25.63 -36.11 12.65
C ALA A 34 -24.67 -34.92 12.50
N LEU A 35 -24.63 -34.30 11.31
CA LEU A 35 -23.81 -33.12 11.04
C LEU A 35 -24.24 -31.93 11.92
N GLY A 36 -25.54 -31.65 11.98
CA GLY A 36 -26.10 -30.59 12.81
C GLY A 36 -25.91 -30.83 14.32
N HIS A 37 -25.78 -32.08 14.76
CA HIS A 37 -25.39 -32.39 16.13
C HIS A 37 -23.91 -32.05 16.36
N LEU A 38 -23.00 -32.55 15.52
CA LEU A 38 -21.55 -32.31 15.67
C LEU A 38 -21.19 -30.82 15.62
N ARG A 39 -21.89 -30.03 14.78
CA ARG A 39 -21.74 -28.55 14.76
C ARG A 39 -22.07 -27.90 16.10
N ARG A 40 -23.00 -28.47 16.88
CA ARG A 40 -23.45 -27.92 18.18
C ARG A 40 -22.72 -28.49 19.39
N SER A 41 -22.16 -29.70 19.31
CA SER A 41 -21.70 -30.47 20.48
C SER A 41 -20.17 -30.50 20.67
N ASP A 42 -19.48 -29.42 20.31
CA ASP A 42 -18.02 -29.19 20.43
C ASP A 42 -17.12 -29.81 19.34
N GLY A 43 -17.69 -30.27 18.22
CA GLY A 43 -16.94 -30.87 17.14
C GLY A 43 -16.81 -30.00 15.90
N ALA A 44 -16.39 -28.74 15.95
CA ALA A 44 -16.26 -27.93 14.72
C ALA A 44 -15.34 -28.63 13.68
N LEU A 45 -14.21 -29.17 14.14
CA LEU A 45 -13.32 -30.02 13.34
C LEU A 45 -14.01 -31.30 12.86
N ALA A 46 -14.74 -31.98 13.75
CA ALA A 46 -15.43 -33.23 13.42
C ALA A 46 -16.55 -33.01 12.40
N ALA A 47 -17.29 -31.90 12.53
CA ALA A 47 -18.33 -31.46 11.62
C ALA A 47 -17.75 -31.04 10.27
N ALA A 48 -16.63 -30.31 10.24
CA ALA A 48 -15.94 -29.94 9.01
C ALA A 48 -15.47 -31.19 8.24
N HIS A 49 -14.86 -32.16 8.92
CA HIS A 49 -14.44 -33.42 8.30
C HIS A 49 -15.64 -34.25 7.83
N LEU A 50 -16.66 -34.43 8.67
CA LEU A 50 -17.85 -35.18 8.30
C LEU A 50 -18.57 -34.52 7.12
N GLY A 51 -18.76 -33.20 7.15
CA GLY A 51 -19.35 -32.42 6.06
C GLY A 51 -18.54 -32.58 4.77
N THR A 52 -17.21 -32.50 4.84
CA THR A 52 -16.34 -32.72 3.68
C THR A 52 -16.52 -34.12 3.09
N ILE A 53 -16.50 -35.16 3.94
CA ILE A 53 -16.67 -36.56 3.51
C ILE A 53 -18.05 -36.77 2.87
N LEU A 54 -19.12 -36.30 3.52
CA LEU A 54 -20.50 -36.44 3.02
C LEU A 54 -20.72 -35.65 1.72
N GLY A 55 -20.09 -34.48 1.60
CA GLY A 55 -20.16 -33.63 0.42
C GLY A 55 -19.47 -34.22 -0.80
N LEU A 56 -18.35 -34.92 -0.60
CA LEU A 56 -17.62 -35.64 -1.65
C LEU A 56 -18.24 -36.99 -2.00
N ALA A 57 -19.16 -37.50 -1.18
CA ALA A 57 -19.90 -38.74 -1.38
C ALA A 57 -21.38 -38.46 -1.72
N PRO A 58 -21.71 -38.01 -2.96
CA PRO A 58 -23.05 -37.54 -3.31
C PRO A 58 -24.14 -38.61 -3.16
N GLU A 59 -23.78 -39.89 -3.21
CA GLU A 59 -24.72 -40.99 -2.96
C GLU A 59 -25.19 -41.04 -1.50
N ALA A 60 -24.27 -40.76 -0.56
CA ALA A 60 -24.56 -40.77 0.87
C ALA A 60 -25.38 -39.53 1.31
N SER A 61 -25.15 -38.37 0.70
CA SER A 61 -25.88 -37.14 1.04
C SER A 61 -27.30 -37.09 0.46
N ARG A 62 -27.51 -37.64 -0.75
CA ARG A 62 -28.83 -37.66 -1.42
C ARG A 62 -29.88 -38.49 -0.67
N ALA A 63 -29.47 -39.53 0.04
CA ALA A 63 -30.38 -40.42 0.76
C ALA A 63 -31.20 -39.69 1.85
N ASP A 64 -30.64 -38.62 2.44
CA ASP A 64 -31.25 -37.81 3.50
C ASP A 64 -31.57 -36.37 3.04
N GLY A 65 -31.48 -36.13 1.73
CA GLY A 65 -31.71 -34.82 1.12
C GLY A 65 -30.76 -33.73 1.61
N LEU A 66 -29.58 -34.08 2.13
CA LEU A 66 -28.56 -33.15 2.60
C LEU A 66 -27.89 -32.47 1.41
N ALA A 67 -28.00 -31.15 1.32
CA ALA A 67 -27.45 -30.41 0.18
C ALA A 67 -25.92 -30.28 0.31
N PRO A 68 -25.16 -30.32 -0.80
CA PRO A 68 -23.71 -30.07 -0.76
C PRO A 68 -23.32 -28.75 -0.08
N ARG A 69 -24.19 -27.72 -0.20
CA ARG A 69 -24.00 -26.45 0.49
C ARG A 69 -24.00 -26.58 2.01
N GLU A 70 -24.94 -27.34 2.59
CA GLU A 70 -25.01 -27.58 4.04
C GLU A 70 -23.75 -28.32 4.55
N CYS A 71 -23.19 -29.21 3.72
CA CYS A 71 -21.92 -29.88 4.00
C CYS A 71 -20.71 -28.94 3.97
N ALA A 72 -20.66 -28.03 2.99
CA ALA A 72 -19.57 -27.07 2.82
C ALA A 72 -19.53 -26.02 3.96
N GLU A 73 -20.70 -25.60 4.45
CA GLU A 73 -20.81 -24.61 5.53
C GLU A 73 -20.02 -25.02 6.80
N ALA A 74 -20.00 -26.30 7.16
CA ALA A 74 -19.25 -26.76 8.32
C ALA A 74 -17.73 -26.59 8.14
N ALA A 75 -17.22 -26.78 6.93
CA ALA A 75 -15.81 -26.54 6.61
C ALA A 75 -15.48 -25.04 6.56
N GLU A 76 -16.39 -24.20 6.04
CA GLU A 76 -16.25 -22.74 6.05
C GLU A 76 -16.21 -22.15 7.45
N GLU A 77 -17.11 -22.60 8.33
CA GLU A 77 -17.14 -22.19 9.75
C GLU A 77 -15.85 -22.56 10.45
N TYR A 78 -15.34 -23.77 10.21
CA TYR A 78 -14.08 -24.22 10.80
C TYR A 78 -12.88 -23.46 10.23
N ALA A 79 -12.84 -23.20 8.93
CA ALA A 79 -11.80 -22.37 8.30
C ALA A 79 -11.76 -20.96 8.90
N ALA A 80 -12.93 -20.34 9.12
CA ALA A 80 -13.02 -19.02 9.74
C ALA A 80 -12.52 -19.01 11.19
N ALA A 81 -12.82 -20.06 11.96
CA ALA A 81 -12.30 -20.20 13.32
C ALA A 81 -10.77 -20.42 13.35
N LEU A 82 -10.26 -21.23 12.41
CA LEU A 82 -8.86 -21.62 12.35
C LEU A 82 -7.95 -20.54 11.77
N GLY A 83 -8.48 -19.61 10.97
CA GLY A 83 -7.67 -18.66 10.18
C GLY A 83 -6.66 -17.83 10.97
N LYS A 84 -6.93 -17.55 12.26
CA LYS A 84 -5.98 -16.82 13.13
C LYS A 84 -4.87 -17.70 13.71
N GLU A 85 -5.14 -18.98 13.90
CA GLU A 85 -4.21 -19.94 14.53
C GLU A 85 -3.35 -20.64 13.48
N ASP A 86 -3.98 -21.15 12.42
CA ASP A 86 -3.32 -21.81 11.30
C ASP A 86 -3.97 -21.39 9.96
N PRO A 87 -3.50 -20.29 9.36
CA PRO A 87 -4.04 -19.78 8.10
C PRO A 87 -3.78 -20.75 6.92
N ALA A 88 -2.73 -21.56 6.98
CA ALA A 88 -2.44 -22.55 5.94
C ALA A 88 -3.46 -23.69 5.98
N ALA A 89 -3.76 -24.23 7.16
CA ALA A 89 -4.82 -25.21 7.31
C ALA A 89 -6.21 -24.62 6.99
N ALA A 90 -6.48 -23.37 7.39
CA ALA A 90 -7.73 -22.69 7.04
C ALA A 90 -7.94 -22.61 5.52
N LEU A 91 -6.88 -22.34 4.75
CA LEU A 91 -6.92 -22.38 3.29
C LEU A 91 -7.35 -23.76 2.76
N GLU A 92 -6.85 -24.84 3.34
CA GLU A 92 -7.25 -26.20 2.94
C GLU A 92 -8.75 -26.44 3.13
N TYR A 93 -9.33 -25.95 4.24
CA TYR A 93 -10.77 -26.05 4.49
C TYR A 93 -11.60 -25.15 3.58
N VAL A 94 -11.12 -23.95 3.20
CA VAL A 94 -11.77 -23.11 2.18
C VAL A 94 -11.84 -23.85 0.83
N LEU A 95 -10.74 -24.47 0.41
CA LEU A 95 -10.69 -25.25 -0.83
C LEU A 95 -11.53 -26.52 -0.74
N ALA A 96 -11.57 -27.18 0.41
CA ALA A 96 -12.42 -28.35 0.65
C ALA A 96 -13.90 -27.99 0.55
N ALA A 97 -14.34 -26.90 1.20
CA ALA A 97 -15.70 -26.39 1.12
C ALA A 97 -16.10 -26.08 -0.33
N TRP A 98 -15.23 -25.39 -1.07
CA TRP A 98 -15.45 -25.11 -2.49
C TRP A 98 -15.62 -26.39 -3.33
N THR A 99 -14.74 -27.36 -3.11
CA THR A 99 -14.77 -28.66 -3.80
C THR A 99 -16.08 -29.40 -3.53
N VAL A 100 -16.56 -29.36 -2.28
CA VAL A 100 -17.84 -29.96 -1.89
C VAL A 100 -19.02 -29.28 -2.61
N ARG A 101 -19.09 -27.94 -2.63
CA ARG A 101 -20.15 -27.18 -3.32
C ARG A 101 -20.24 -27.56 -4.80
N HIS A 102 -19.12 -27.93 -5.41
CA HIS A 102 -18.98 -28.21 -6.84
C HIS A 102 -18.82 -29.69 -7.17
N GLY A 103 -19.27 -30.58 -6.27
CA GLY A 103 -19.38 -32.01 -6.57
C GLY A 103 -18.05 -32.74 -6.72
N GLY A 104 -17.00 -32.29 -6.03
CA GLY A 104 -15.70 -32.95 -6.03
C GLY A 104 -14.69 -32.41 -7.05
N ASP A 105 -15.08 -31.46 -7.90
CA ASP A 105 -14.22 -30.99 -8.99
C ASP A 105 -13.16 -29.98 -8.51
N ARG A 106 -11.91 -30.45 -8.40
CA ARG A 106 -10.75 -29.63 -8.04
C ARG A 106 -10.24 -28.77 -9.19
N MET A 107 -10.59 -29.07 -10.44
CA MET A 107 -10.12 -28.28 -11.60
C MET A 107 -10.74 -26.87 -11.61
N ARG A 108 -11.80 -26.68 -10.82
CA ARG A 108 -12.53 -25.41 -10.66
C ARG A 108 -11.96 -24.51 -9.58
N TRP A 109 -10.76 -24.80 -9.06
CA TRP A 109 -10.09 -23.94 -8.08
C TRP A 109 -9.62 -22.60 -8.68
N THR A 110 -9.53 -22.49 -10.01
CA THR A 110 -9.20 -21.23 -10.67
C THR A 110 -10.40 -20.32 -10.88
N GLU A 111 -11.61 -20.73 -10.48
CA GLU A 111 -12.81 -19.92 -10.64
C GLU A 111 -12.80 -18.67 -9.75
N GLU A 112 -13.51 -17.63 -10.19
CA GLU A 112 -13.48 -16.32 -9.53
C GLU A 112 -14.04 -16.36 -8.10
N GLU A 113 -15.03 -17.20 -7.86
CA GLU A 113 -15.71 -17.31 -6.56
C GLU A 113 -14.82 -17.93 -5.47
N VAL A 114 -14.06 -19.00 -5.77
CA VAL A 114 -13.08 -19.53 -4.81
C VAL A 114 -11.93 -18.56 -4.58
N GLN A 115 -11.49 -17.85 -5.62
CA GLN A 115 -10.51 -16.79 -5.47
C GLN A 115 -11.02 -15.67 -4.55
N LYS A 116 -12.33 -15.38 -4.56
CA LYS A 116 -12.95 -14.42 -3.65
C LYS A 116 -12.96 -14.92 -2.21
N ASP A 117 -13.26 -16.19 -1.98
CA ASP A 117 -13.20 -16.80 -0.64
C ASP A 117 -11.76 -16.85 -0.10
N VAL A 118 -10.77 -17.16 -0.94
CA VAL A 118 -9.34 -17.09 -0.59
C VAL A 118 -8.91 -15.64 -0.30
N ALA A 119 -9.31 -14.68 -1.14
CA ALA A 119 -9.00 -13.27 -0.91
C ALA A 119 -9.62 -12.75 0.40
N LYS A 120 -10.82 -13.22 0.75
CA LYS A 120 -11.46 -12.93 2.04
C LYS A 120 -10.62 -13.48 3.20
N LEU A 121 -10.19 -14.75 3.14
CA LEU A 121 -9.30 -15.34 4.14
C LEU A 121 -8.00 -14.54 4.29
N MET A 122 -7.36 -14.15 3.19
CA MET A 122 -6.13 -13.36 3.22
C MET A 122 -6.35 -11.99 3.88
N THR A 123 -7.48 -11.34 3.60
CA THR A 123 -7.82 -10.03 4.15
C THR A 123 -8.12 -10.10 5.65
N GLU A 124 -8.84 -11.13 6.09
CA GLU A 124 -9.25 -11.31 7.49
C GLU A 124 -8.09 -11.75 8.39
N THR A 125 -7.23 -12.63 7.88
CA THR A 125 -6.11 -13.19 8.66
C THR A 125 -4.87 -12.31 8.62
N ARG A 126 -4.68 -11.55 7.54
CA ARG A 126 -3.44 -10.79 7.25
C ARG A 126 -2.16 -11.63 7.35
N ALA A 127 -2.29 -12.95 7.22
CA ALA A 127 -1.17 -13.88 7.35
C ALA A 127 -0.42 -14.04 6.02
N HIS A 128 -0.05 -12.92 5.39
CA HIS A 128 0.57 -12.91 4.06
C HIS A 128 1.91 -13.66 4.04
N GLY A 129 2.68 -13.59 5.14
CA GLY A 129 3.90 -14.37 5.29
C GLY A 129 3.70 -15.89 5.18
N THR A 130 2.65 -16.43 5.80
CA THR A 130 2.37 -17.88 5.77
C THR A 130 1.68 -18.32 4.47
N LEU A 131 0.73 -17.51 4.00
CA LEU A 131 -0.08 -17.85 2.82
C LEU A 131 0.69 -17.67 1.51
N VAL A 132 1.54 -16.64 1.43
CA VAL A 132 2.27 -16.25 0.20
C VAL A 132 3.77 -16.56 0.33
N GLY A 133 4.37 -16.28 1.49
CA GLY A 133 5.79 -16.46 1.69
C GLY A 133 6.65 -15.63 0.73
N ASN A 134 7.80 -16.17 0.36
CA ASN A 134 8.68 -15.62 -0.68
C ASN A 134 8.59 -16.48 -1.96
N GLY A 135 7.36 -16.89 -2.33
CA GLY A 135 7.12 -17.81 -3.44
C GLY A 135 6.94 -19.27 -3.01
N ASP A 136 6.94 -19.54 -1.71
CA ASP A 136 6.89 -20.86 -1.09
C ASP A 136 5.71 -21.04 -0.11
N GLY A 137 4.83 -20.04 -0.02
CA GLY A 137 3.66 -20.06 0.86
C GLY A 137 2.60 -21.11 0.45
N ALA A 138 1.64 -21.32 1.35
CA ALA A 138 0.59 -22.34 1.19
C ALA A 138 -0.19 -22.22 -0.13
N LEU A 139 -0.39 -21.00 -0.66
CA LEU A 139 -1.10 -20.78 -1.92
C LEU A 139 -0.42 -21.44 -3.12
N TYR A 140 0.92 -21.49 -3.15
CA TYR A 140 1.68 -22.05 -4.27
C TYR A 140 1.55 -23.58 -4.38
N ARG A 141 0.98 -24.25 -3.38
CA ARG A 141 0.64 -25.68 -3.44
C ARG A 141 -0.60 -25.94 -4.30
N TYR A 142 -1.46 -24.94 -4.45
CA TYR A 142 -2.78 -25.09 -5.06
C TYR A 142 -2.97 -24.22 -6.31
N PHE A 143 -2.25 -23.11 -6.40
CA PHE A 143 -2.40 -22.13 -7.46
C PHE A 143 -1.09 -21.93 -8.22
N SER A 144 -1.20 -21.63 -9.52
CA SER A 144 -0.04 -21.19 -10.30
C SER A 144 0.39 -19.79 -9.88
N GLU A 145 1.65 -19.45 -10.14
CA GLU A 145 2.20 -18.13 -9.80
C GLU A 145 1.36 -16.98 -10.35
N GLY A 146 0.86 -17.09 -11.59
CA GLY A 146 0.00 -16.06 -12.20
C GLY A 146 -1.32 -15.85 -11.44
N VAL A 147 -1.93 -16.94 -10.94
CA VAL A 147 -3.17 -16.85 -10.14
C VAL A 147 -2.87 -16.25 -8.76
N VAL A 148 -1.76 -16.64 -8.13
CA VAL A 148 -1.34 -16.05 -6.85
C VAL A 148 -1.10 -14.55 -7.02
N LYS A 149 -0.35 -14.11 -8.04
CA LYS A 149 -0.13 -12.70 -8.33
C LYS A 149 -1.44 -11.93 -8.50
N ALA A 150 -2.39 -12.46 -9.29
CA ALA A 150 -3.70 -11.83 -9.46
C ALA A 150 -4.50 -11.73 -8.15
N LEU A 151 -4.44 -12.76 -7.28
CA LEU A 151 -5.04 -12.75 -5.95
C LEU A 151 -4.42 -11.66 -5.06
N LEU A 152 -3.10 -11.54 -5.03
CA LEU A 152 -2.40 -10.51 -4.23
C LEU A 152 -2.85 -9.10 -4.63
N VAL A 153 -2.95 -8.84 -5.94
CA VAL A 153 -3.44 -7.56 -6.47
C VAL A 153 -4.86 -7.28 -6.03
N ARG A 154 -5.75 -8.27 -6.15
CA ARG A 154 -7.15 -8.14 -5.74
C ARG A 154 -7.28 -7.85 -4.24
N VAL A 155 -6.50 -8.53 -3.41
CA VAL A 155 -6.48 -8.31 -1.95
C VAL A 155 -5.96 -6.90 -1.64
N ALA A 156 -4.86 -6.48 -2.27
CA ALA A 156 -4.31 -5.14 -2.10
C ALA A 156 -5.32 -4.04 -2.49
N GLU A 157 -6.01 -4.19 -3.61
CA GLU A 157 -7.08 -3.28 -4.05
C GLU A 157 -8.25 -3.25 -3.06
N GLY A 158 -8.69 -4.43 -2.59
CA GLY A 158 -9.76 -4.53 -1.58
C GLY A 158 -9.38 -3.82 -0.27
N ILE A 159 -8.13 -3.96 0.17
CA ILE A 159 -7.60 -3.25 1.34
C ILE A 159 -7.62 -1.73 1.11
N LEU A 160 -7.18 -1.25 -0.05
CA LEU A 160 -7.19 0.19 -0.35
C LEU A 160 -8.61 0.74 -0.47
N GLN A 161 -9.53 0.02 -1.11
CA GLN A 161 -10.93 0.42 -1.25
C GLN A 161 -11.66 0.47 0.09
N SER A 162 -11.44 -0.51 0.96
CA SER A 162 -12.02 -0.53 2.32
C SER A 162 -11.48 0.58 3.22
N ASN A 163 -10.28 1.10 2.93
CA ASN A 163 -9.64 2.17 3.67
C ASN A 163 -9.76 3.56 2.99
N ASN A 164 -10.64 3.73 2.00
CA ASN A 164 -10.92 5.02 1.39
C ASN A 164 -11.54 5.99 2.43
N GLY A 165 -10.68 6.66 3.20
CA GLY A 165 -11.05 7.61 4.26
C GLY A 165 -10.47 7.31 5.65
N THR A 166 -9.90 6.12 5.87
CA THR A 166 -9.28 5.73 7.15
C THR A 166 -7.76 5.59 7.00
N THR A 167 -7.01 6.26 7.88
CA THR A 167 -5.54 6.16 7.94
C THR A 167 -5.10 4.93 8.75
N ASN A 168 -5.52 3.73 8.33
CA ASN A 168 -4.98 2.48 8.88
C ASN A 168 -3.64 2.16 8.20
N LEU A 169 -2.56 2.69 8.79
CA LEU A 169 -1.19 2.52 8.29
C LEU A 169 -0.81 1.06 8.05
N MET A 170 -1.17 0.17 8.98
CA MET A 170 -0.85 -1.25 8.85
C MET A 170 -1.49 -1.85 7.61
N ALA A 171 -2.78 -1.59 7.38
CA ALA A 171 -3.48 -2.11 6.22
C ALA A 171 -2.89 -1.57 4.90
N MET A 172 -2.52 -0.30 4.85
CA MET A 172 -1.88 0.25 3.65
C MET A 172 -0.47 -0.31 3.43
N GLY A 173 0.27 -0.61 4.51
CA GLY A 173 1.52 -1.35 4.48
C GLY A 173 1.35 -2.75 3.90
N ASP A 174 0.33 -3.48 4.36
CA ASP A 174 -0.03 -4.81 3.84
C ASP A 174 -0.29 -4.74 2.32
N ALA A 175 -1.06 -3.75 1.86
CA ALA A 175 -1.32 -3.54 0.43
C ALA A 175 -0.04 -3.25 -0.38
N ALA A 176 0.89 -2.46 0.18
CA ALA A 176 2.16 -2.16 -0.46
C ALA A 176 3.03 -3.42 -0.59
N GLU A 177 3.11 -4.24 0.47
CA GLU A 177 3.82 -5.52 0.45
C GLU A 177 3.21 -6.49 -0.58
N LEU A 178 1.88 -6.57 -0.64
CA LEU A 178 1.18 -7.42 -1.59
C LEU A 178 1.45 -7.02 -3.05
N TYR A 179 1.48 -5.73 -3.37
CA TYR A 179 1.90 -5.28 -4.71
C TYR A 179 3.36 -5.63 -5.02
N ALA A 180 4.26 -5.47 -4.05
CA ALA A 180 5.68 -5.83 -4.23
C ALA A 180 5.83 -7.33 -4.53
N LYS A 181 5.13 -8.19 -3.76
CA LYS A 181 5.13 -9.65 -3.97
C LYS A 181 4.44 -10.06 -5.28
N ALA A 182 3.44 -9.31 -5.72
CA ALA A 182 2.77 -9.54 -7.00
C ALA A 182 3.66 -9.17 -8.22
N GLY A 183 4.71 -8.37 -8.01
CA GLY A 183 5.49 -7.76 -9.11
C GLY A 183 4.80 -6.55 -9.74
N GLU A 184 3.77 -5.99 -9.10
CA GLU A 184 3.03 -4.82 -9.58
C GLU A 184 3.70 -3.51 -9.13
N TYR A 185 4.94 -3.30 -9.56
CA TYR A 185 5.76 -2.18 -9.11
C TYR A 185 5.20 -0.82 -9.50
N VAL A 186 4.57 -0.72 -10.68
CA VAL A 186 3.88 0.50 -11.12
C VAL A 186 2.78 0.92 -10.14
N ARG A 187 1.96 -0.03 -9.66
CA ARG A 187 0.88 0.24 -8.71
C ARG A 187 1.43 0.62 -7.35
N LEU A 188 2.46 -0.09 -6.90
CA LEU A 188 3.17 0.22 -5.66
C LEU A 188 3.77 1.63 -5.67
N MET A 189 4.42 2.02 -6.77
CA MET A 189 4.99 3.36 -6.90
C MET A 189 3.91 4.44 -6.95
N LYS A 190 2.78 4.21 -7.65
CA LYS A 190 1.63 5.11 -7.60
C LYS A 190 1.10 5.28 -6.17
N LEU A 191 1.03 4.19 -5.39
CA LEU A 191 0.68 4.24 -3.97
C LEU A 191 1.69 5.06 -3.16
N PHE A 192 3.00 4.85 -3.35
CA PHE A 192 4.01 5.68 -2.68
C PHE A 192 3.91 7.15 -3.04
N LEU A 193 3.77 7.50 -4.32
CA LEU A 193 3.61 8.91 -4.72
C LEU A 193 2.43 9.54 -4.00
N GLN A 194 1.27 8.89 -4.02
CA GLN A 194 0.07 9.38 -3.34
C GLN A 194 0.30 9.60 -1.84
N GLN A 195 0.91 8.64 -1.15
CA GLN A 195 1.06 8.69 0.31
C GLN A 195 2.19 9.61 0.77
N LEU A 196 3.33 9.61 0.06
CA LEU A 196 4.47 10.47 0.37
C LEU A 196 4.20 11.92 0.00
N GLY A 197 3.61 12.16 -1.17
CA GLY A 197 3.43 13.53 -1.64
C GLY A 197 2.38 14.31 -0.86
N SER A 198 1.30 13.66 -0.40
CA SER A 198 0.36 14.27 0.55
C SER A 198 0.97 14.56 1.93
N ARG A 199 2.15 14.02 2.23
CA ARG A 199 2.87 14.14 3.51
C ARG A 199 4.29 14.67 3.34
N MET A 200 4.59 15.30 2.20
CA MET A 200 5.94 15.72 1.88
C MET A 200 6.40 16.83 2.82
N VAL A 201 5.53 17.83 3.01
CA VAL A 201 5.72 18.95 3.92
C VAL A 201 5.44 18.50 5.36
N PRO A 202 6.38 18.66 6.31
CA PRO A 202 6.19 18.32 7.70
C PRO A 202 5.11 19.23 8.30
N ASN A 203 3.98 18.64 8.71
CA ASN A 203 2.99 19.35 9.51
C ASN A 203 3.20 18.97 10.98
N GLY A 204 3.96 19.80 11.71
CA GLY A 204 4.37 19.52 13.10
C GLY A 204 3.24 19.61 14.14
N ALA A 205 1.99 19.84 13.73
CA ALA A 205 0.88 20.03 14.66
C ALA A 205 0.30 18.71 15.21
N ASN A 206 0.51 17.58 14.52
CA ASN A 206 -0.13 16.30 14.85
C ASN A 206 0.89 15.17 14.87
N SER A 207 1.07 14.52 16.03
CA SER A 207 2.02 13.40 16.20
C SER A 207 1.72 12.24 15.23
N ARG A 208 0.44 12.01 14.93
CA ARG A 208 0.01 11.00 13.98
C ARG A 208 0.55 11.26 12.58
N ASP A 209 0.53 12.52 12.11
CA ASP A 209 0.99 12.86 10.76
C ASP A 209 2.51 12.64 10.63
N VAL A 210 3.26 12.88 11.72
CA VAL A 210 4.69 12.59 11.80
C VAL A 210 4.95 11.09 11.72
N ASP A 211 4.21 10.27 12.47
CA ASP A 211 4.33 8.81 12.46
C ASP A 211 3.97 8.23 11.07
N GLU A 212 2.90 8.71 10.46
CA GLU A 212 2.48 8.31 9.11
C GLU A 212 3.53 8.68 8.06
N ARG A 213 4.06 9.91 8.10
CA ARG A 213 5.11 10.38 7.21
C ARG A 213 6.38 9.54 7.34
N ARG A 214 6.77 9.23 8.58
CA ARG A 214 7.93 8.37 8.89
C ARG A 214 7.73 6.96 8.35
N PHE A 215 6.58 6.34 8.65
CA PHE A 215 6.24 5.00 8.17
C PHE A 215 6.37 4.89 6.64
N TRP A 216 5.76 5.83 5.90
CA TRP A 216 5.79 5.79 4.44
C TRP A 216 7.18 6.04 3.88
N ARG A 217 7.95 6.96 4.48
CA ARG A 217 9.34 7.18 4.09
C ARG A 217 10.19 5.94 4.31
N ASP A 218 10.10 5.32 5.48
CA ASP A 218 10.89 4.14 5.82
C ASP A 218 10.53 2.99 4.88
N THR A 219 9.23 2.80 4.61
CA THR A 219 8.74 1.79 3.66
C THR A 219 9.24 2.04 2.23
N ALA A 220 9.16 3.28 1.74
CA ALA A 220 9.64 3.66 0.41
C ALA A 220 11.18 3.57 0.29
N THR A 221 11.91 3.91 1.35
CA THR A 221 13.38 3.76 1.43
C THR A 221 13.76 2.29 1.36
N ASN A 222 13.07 1.44 2.13
CA ASN A 222 13.27 0.00 2.10
C ASN A 222 12.97 -0.56 0.71
N PHE A 223 11.87 -0.15 0.07
CA PHE A 223 11.57 -0.52 -1.31
C PHE A 223 12.69 -0.11 -2.28
N HIS A 224 13.12 1.15 -2.24
CA HIS A 224 14.19 1.64 -3.11
C HIS A 224 15.48 0.82 -2.92
N ALA A 225 15.89 0.59 -1.66
CA ALA A 225 17.09 -0.18 -1.34
C ALA A 225 17.02 -1.63 -1.85
N HIS A 226 15.87 -2.29 -1.67
CA HIS A 226 15.71 -3.71 -2.01
C HIS A 226 15.38 -3.97 -3.48
N TYR A 227 14.76 -3.03 -4.19
CA TYR A 227 14.21 -3.27 -5.53
C TYR A 227 14.76 -2.33 -6.61
N MET A 228 15.22 -1.13 -6.26
CA MET A 228 15.66 -0.12 -7.24
C MET A 228 17.17 0.08 -7.29
N THR A 229 17.94 -0.62 -6.47
CA THR A 229 19.40 -0.62 -6.56
C THR A 229 19.88 -1.57 -7.65
N GLU A 230 20.88 -1.20 -8.45
CA GLU A 230 21.42 -2.04 -9.53
C GLU A 230 21.94 -3.41 -9.04
N SER A 231 22.34 -3.48 -7.76
CA SER A 231 22.76 -4.72 -7.10
C SER A 231 21.60 -5.67 -6.76
N SER A 232 20.35 -5.21 -6.83
CA SER A 232 19.19 -6.03 -6.48
C SER A 232 18.87 -7.05 -7.59
N PRO A 233 18.57 -8.31 -7.24
CA PRO A 233 18.09 -9.30 -8.22
C PRO A 233 16.76 -8.89 -8.85
N CYS A 234 15.95 -8.07 -8.18
CA CYS A 234 14.64 -7.62 -8.67
C CYS A 234 14.72 -6.34 -9.53
N TYR A 235 15.89 -5.68 -9.61
CA TYR A 235 16.05 -4.41 -10.33
C TYR A 235 15.55 -4.50 -11.78
N ARG A 236 15.95 -5.57 -12.48
CA ARG A 236 15.56 -5.78 -13.87
C ARG A 236 14.05 -5.92 -14.04
N ASP A 237 13.39 -6.58 -13.10
CA ASP A 237 11.94 -6.79 -13.15
C ASP A 237 11.20 -5.47 -12.91
N VAL A 238 11.68 -4.63 -11.99
CA VAL A 238 11.14 -3.28 -11.77
C VAL A 238 11.28 -2.42 -13.02
N ILE A 239 12.48 -2.34 -13.61
CA ILE A 239 12.71 -1.53 -14.81
C ILE A 239 11.84 -2.03 -15.97
N THR A 240 11.78 -3.35 -16.17
CA THR A 240 10.94 -3.96 -17.23
C THR A 240 9.46 -3.63 -17.00
N SER A 241 8.97 -3.71 -15.75
CA SER A 241 7.59 -3.33 -15.39
C SER A 241 7.30 -1.86 -15.70
N LEU A 242 8.26 -0.96 -15.42
CA LEU A 242 8.13 0.48 -15.69
C LEU A 242 8.22 0.82 -17.18
N GLU A 243 9.06 0.13 -17.94
CA GLU A 243 9.18 0.33 -19.40
C GLU A 243 7.93 -0.13 -20.15
N ASN A 244 7.24 -1.16 -19.64
CA ASN A 244 6.00 -1.66 -20.21
C ASN A 244 4.80 -0.73 -19.98
N GLU A 245 4.87 0.17 -18.98
CA GLU A 245 3.83 1.15 -18.71
C GLU A 245 4.14 2.47 -19.42
N ARG A 246 3.15 3.07 -20.10
CA ARG A 246 3.30 4.30 -20.89
C ARG A 246 4.01 5.45 -20.15
N ASP A 247 3.77 5.59 -18.85
CA ASP A 247 4.32 6.67 -18.00
C ASP A 247 5.24 6.16 -16.89
N GLY A 248 5.67 4.90 -16.93
CA GLY A 248 6.45 4.28 -15.83
C GLY A 248 7.81 4.93 -15.59
N MET A 249 8.51 5.39 -16.65
CA MET A 249 9.79 6.11 -16.47
C MET A 249 9.62 7.46 -15.77
N ASN A 250 8.54 8.18 -16.06
CA ASN A 250 8.20 9.44 -15.37
C ASN A 250 7.80 9.18 -13.91
N LEU A 251 7.11 8.06 -13.65
CA LEU A 251 6.79 7.61 -12.30
C LEU A 251 8.06 7.38 -11.47
N SER A 252 9.06 6.70 -12.04
CA SER A 252 10.36 6.47 -11.39
C SER A 252 11.11 7.75 -11.08
N ARG A 253 11.16 8.67 -12.07
CA ARG A 253 11.75 9.99 -11.85
C ARG A 253 11.04 10.75 -10.73
N THR A 254 9.71 10.74 -10.73
CA THR A 254 8.89 11.44 -9.72
C THR A 254 9.11 10.84 -8.33
N PHE A 255 9.19 9.51 -8.22
CA PHE A 255 9.45 8.82 -6.97
C PHE A 255 10.78 9.26 -6.36
N ASN A 256 11.85 9.27 -7.16
CA ASN A 256 13.16 9.75 -6.72
C ASN A 256 13.13 11.23 -6.31
N VAL A 257 12.39 12.07 -7.04
CA VAL A 257 12.20 13.49 -6.68
C VAL A 257 11.52 13.61 -5.32
N ILE A 258 10.40 12.91 -5.09
CA ILE A 258 9.67 12.97 -3.81
C ILE A 258 10.55 12.49 -2.65
N MET A 259 11.27 11.37 -2.81
CA MET A 259 12.15 10.84 -1.77
C MET A 259 13.19 11.88 -1.33
N ASN A 260 13.84 12.54 -2.28
CA ASN A 260 14.81 13.61 -1.99
C ASN A 260 14.13 14.86 -1.41
N LEU A 261 12.94 15.23 -1.89
CA LEU A 261 12.19 16.37 -1.35
C LEU A 261 11.78 16.14 0.11
N MET A 262 11.47 14.90 0.52
CA MET A 262 11.22 14.60 1.93
C MET A 262 12.44 14.86 2.81
N VAL A 263 13.63 14.49 2.35
CA VAL A 263 14.89 14.76 3.06
C VAL A 263 15.17 16.26 3.08
N PHE A 264 14.96 16.95 1.96
CA PHE A 264 15.04 18.41 1.89
C PHE A 264 14.17 19.09 2.95
N PHE A 265 12.90 18.69 3.06
CA PHE A 265 11.99 19.29 4.03
C PHE A 265 12.39 18.96 5.49
N ASP A 266 13.01 17.82 5.75
CA ASP A 266 13.57 17.53 7.08
C ASP A 266 14.67 18.54 7.43
N HIS A 267 15.67 18.70 6.56
CA HIS A 267 16.72 19.69 6.74
C HIS A 267 16.18 21.12 6.89
N TRP A 268 15.22 21.51 6.05
CA TRP A 268 14.55 22.81 6.15
C TRP A 268 13.86 23.00 7.51
N SER A 269 13.11 22.01 7.98
CA SER A 269 12.43 22.08 9.29
C SER A 269 13.38 22.11 10.49
N GLU A 270 14.60 21.58 10.33
CA GLU A 270 15.67 21.60 11.32
C GLU A 270 16.60 22.84 11.19
N ALA A 271 16.26 23.80 10.32
CA ALA A 271 17.06 24.98 10.02
C ALA A 271 18.48 24.67 9.49
N ARG A 272 18.68 23.50 8.89
CA ARG A 272 19.91 23.07 8.21
C ARG A 272 19.90 23.56 6.76
N TRP A 273 20.01 24.88 6.58
CA TRP A 273 19.75 25.57 5.32
C TRP A 273 20.73 25.20 4.19
N GLU A 274 22.00 24.97 4.51
CA GLU A 274 23.04 24.64 3.52
C GLU A 274 22.85 23.22 2.98
N GLU A 275 22.60 22.25 3.86
CA GLU A 275 22.32 20.87 3.50
C GLU A 275 21.02 20.76 2.70
N ALA A 276 19.96 21.49 3.12
CA ALA A 276 18.71 21.58 2.38
C ALA A 276 18.94 22.11 0.95
N TRP A 277 19.72 23.19 0.80
CA TRP A 277 20.00 23.76 -0.51
C TRP A 277 20.83 22.82 -1.40
N SER A 278 21.80 22.11 -0.83
CA SER A 278 22.60 21.12 -1.57
C SER A 278 21.73 20.02 -2.20
N ILE A 279 20.70 19.56 -1.49
CA ILE A 279 19.72 18.59 -2.03
C ILE A 279 18.95 19.21 -3.22
N MET A 280 18.52 20.47 -3.10
CA MET A 280 17.81 21.15 -4.19
C MET A 280 18.69 21.36 -5.44
N GLU A 281 19.99 21.61 -5.26
CA GLU A 281 20.95 21.67 -6.37
C GLU A 281 21.12 20.32 -7.05
N GLY A 282 21.20 19.23 -6.27
CA GLY A 282 21.30 17.87 -6.78
C GLY A 282 20.05 17.41 -7.54
N LEU A 283 18.88 17.88 -7.12
CA LEU A 283 17.60 17.61 -7.80
C LEU A 283 17.45 18.31 -9.15
N ASP A 284 18.23 19.37 -9.41
CA ASP A 284 18.19 20.19 -10.63
C ASP A 284 16.76 20.64 -11.02
N ILE A 285 15.92 20.95 -10.02
CA ILE A 285 14.54 21.42 -10.21
C ILE A 285 14.53 22.90 -10.61
N PHE A 286 15.42 23.70 -10.04
CA PHE A 286 15.51 25.14 -10.28
C PHE A 286 16.42 25.49 -11.46
N PRO A 287 16.12 26.58 -12.18
CA PRO A 287 16.99 27.06 -13.26
C PRO A 287 18.31 27.58 -12.69
N ARG A 288 19.41 27.24 -13.36
CA ARG A 288 20.77 27.73 -13.06
C ARG A 288 21.08 29.05 -13.77
N ALA A 289 20.39 29.31 -14.88
CA ALA A 289 20.52 30.53 -15.65
C ALA A 289 19.13 31.05 -16.08
N ARG A 290 19.04 32.35 -16.40
CA ARG A 290 17.77 32.99 -16.82
C ARG A 290 17.15 32.32 -18.05
N GLY A 291 17.98 31.85 -18.98
CA GLY A 291 17.51 31.15 -20.19
C GLY A 291 16.86 29.79 -19.91
N ASP A 292 17.16 29.15 -18.78
CA ASP A 292 16.61 27.84 -18.42
C ASP A 292 15.20 27.90 -17.81
N VAL A 293 14.77 29.09 -17.37
CA VAL A 293 13.51 29.26 -16.63
C VAL A 293 12.30 28.63 -17.37
N PRO A 294 12.07 28.87 -18.67
CA PRO A 294 10.91 28.30 -19.36
C PRO A 294 10.99 26.77 -19.50
N ARG A 295 12.20 26.24 -19.76
CA ARG A 295 12.45 24.80 -19.90
C ARG A 295 12.21 24.07 -18.59
N LYS A 296 12.80 24.57 -17.50
CA LYS A 296 12.62 24.00 -16.16
C LYS A 296 11.17 24.08 -15.70
N ALA A 297 10.48 25.19 -15.99
CA ALA A 297 9.06 25.30 -15.69
C ALA A 297 8.23 24.26 -16.46
N ALA A 298 8.60 23.91 -17.70
CA ALA A 298 7.95 22.85 -18.46
C ALA A 298 8.25 21.45 -17.90
N GLU A 299 9.51 21.17 -17.53
CA GLU A 299 9.92 19.90 -16.90
C GLU A 299 9.15 19.66 -15.61
N VAL A 300 9.04 20.66 -14.74
CA VAL A 300 8.32 20.50 -13.47
C VAL A 300 6.82 20.32 -13.69
N ARG A 301 6.23 20.93 -14.72
CA ARG A 301 4.83 20.66 -15.11
C ARG A 301 4.60 19.24 -15.63
N SER A 302 5.64 18.58 -16.14
CA SER A 302 5.59 17.20 -16.61
C SER A 302 5.70 16.16 -15.48
N LEU A 303 6.03 16.60 -14.26
CA LEU A 303 5.97 15.75 -13.08
C LEU A 303 4.53 15.38 -12.75
N ASP A 304 4.40 14.32 -11.94
CA ASP A 304 3.11 13.86 -11.45
C ASP A 304 2.32 14.99 -10.75
N ASP A 305 0.99 14.87 -10.80
CA ASP A 305 0.04 15.76 -10.14
C ASP A 305 0.36 15.99 -8.67
N VAL A 306 0.84 14.95 -8.01
CA VAL A 306 1.14 14.99 -6.58
C VAL A 306 2.26 15.99 -6.25
N VAL A 307 3.36 15.97 -7.01
CA VAL A 307 4.45 16.96 -6.81
C VAL A 307 4.01 18.35 -7.23
N SER A 308 3.23 18.44 -8.30
CA SER A 308 2.71 19.71 -8.81
C SER A 308 1.87 20.44 -7.74
N ARG A 309 1.00 19.72 -7.02
CA ARG A 309 0.17 20.32 -5.95
C ARG A 309 1.00 20.98 -4.85
N GLU A 310 2.09 20.33 -4.46
CA GLU A 310 2.95 20.77 -3.35
C GLU A 310 4.13 21.65 -3.78
N LEU A 311 4.31 21.89 -5.07
CA LEU A 311 5.46 22.61 -5.60
C LEU A 311 5.59 24.03 -5.02
N HIS A 312 4.47 24.70 -4.73
CA HIS A 312 4.49 26.02 -4.11
C HIS A 312 5.21 26.02 -2.75
N HIS A 313 5.04 24.97 -1.94
CA HIS A 313 5.78 24.79 -0.70
C HIS A 313 7.27 24.54 -0.96
N VAL A 314 7.61 23.75 -1.99
CA VAL A 314 9.01 23.49 -2.37
C VAL A 314 9.72 24.78 -2.77
N VAL A 315 9.09 25.59 -3.62
CA VAL A 315 9.64 26.86 -4.09
C VAL A 315 9.80 27.85 -2.94
N LEU A 316 8.79 27.94 -2.05
CA LEU A 316 8.84 28.80 -0.88
C LEU A 316 9.96 28.41 0.08
N ALA A 317 10.04 27.12 0.45
CA ALA A 317 11.08 26.61 1.35
C ALA A 317 12.49 26.81 0.76
N ALA A 318 12.65 26.61 -0.55
CA ALA A 318 13.92 26.86 -1.23
C ALA A 318 14.32 28.35 -1.20
N ALA A 319 13.36 29.26 -1.39
CA ALA A 319 13.60 30.69 -1.25
C ALA A 319 13.96 31.08 0.19
N GLU A 320 13.33 30.47 1.19
CA GLU A 320 13.68 30.66 2.61
C GLU A 320 15.09 30.19 2.92
N CYS A 321 15.54 29.04 2.39
CA CYS A 321 16.91 28.58 2.54
C CYS A 321 17.92 29.62 2.02
N LEU A 322 17.69 30.16 0.82
CA LEU A 322 18.56 31.20 0.24
C LEU A 322 18.55 32.50 1.06
N TYR A 323 17.37 32.89 1.55
CA TYR A 323 17.20 34.07 2.38
C TYR A 323 17.95 33.95 3.71
N GLU A 324 17.79 32.84 4.43
CA GLU A 324 18.46 32.64 5.72
C GLU A 324 19.98 32.48 5.56
N GLN A 325 20.45 31.81 4.51
CA GLN A 325 21.88 31.77 4.18
C GLN A 325 22.44 33.18 3.91
N HIS A 326 21.72 34.01 3.14
CA HIS A 326 22.14 35.39 2.87
C HIS A 326 22.15 36.24 4.13
N ARG A 327 21.11 36.12 4.96
CA ARG A 327 20.99 36.83 6.23
C ARG A 327 22.12 36.46 7.18
N ALA A 328 22.42 35.17 7.33
CA ALA A 328 23.49 34.67 8.19
C ALA A 328 24.86 35.17 7.70
N LEU A 329 25.14 35.05 6.40
CA LEU A 329 26.40 35.53 5.80
C LEU A 329 26.56 37.04 5.96
N ARG A 330 25.50 37.82 5.71
CA ARG A 330 25.50 39.28 5.88
C ARG A 330 25.73 39.70 7.33
N GLN A 331 25.23 38.94 8.31
CA GLN A 331 25.50 39.19 9.72
C GLN A 331 26.94 38.87 10.08
N ALA A 332 27.47 37.73 9.60
CA ALA A 332 28.86 37.33 9.82
C ALA A 332 29.86 38.36 9.27
N SER A 333 29.65 38.85 8.05
CA SER A 333 30.51 39.88 7.42
C SER A 333 30.52 41.20 8.20
N ARG A 334 29.42 41.56 8.89
CA ARG A 334 29.37 42.77 9.74
C ARG A 334 30.17 42.61 11.03
N THR A 335 30.28 41.40 11.55
CA THR A 335 30.99 41.10 12.81
C THR A 335 32.47 40.85 12.63
N ALA A 336 32.92 40.45 11.43
CA ALA A 336 34.31 40.11 11.14
C ALA A 336 34.74 40.61 9.73
N PRO A 337 35.17 41.88 9.60
CA PRO A 337 35.45 42.53 8.31
C PRO A 337 36.77 42.09 7.63
N GLY A 338 37.24 40.86 7.89
CA GLY A 338 38.57 40.39 7.46
C GLY A 338 38.61 39.74 6.08
N ASP A 339 37.46 39.35 5.51
CA ASP A 339 37.38 38.48 4.32
C ASP A 339 36.25 38.91 3.35
N ASP A 340 36.17 40.23 3.11
CA ASP A 340 35.01 40.87 2.47
C ASP A 340 34.79 40.49 0.99
N ALA A 341 35.84 40.12 0.25
CA ALA A 341 35.73 39.87 -1.19
C ALA A 341 35.02 38.54 -1.51
N SER A 342 35.38 37.45 -0.81
CA SER A 342 34.75 36.13 -0.99
C SER A 342 33.30 36.14 -0.48
N ALA A 343 33.07 36.82 0.65
CA ALA A 343 31.73 37.01 1.21
C ALA A 343 30.83 37.85 0.28
N ALA A 344 31.35 38.93 -0.32
CA ALA A 344 30.60 39.74 -1.28
C ALA A 344 30.21 38.95 -2.53
N GLN A 345 31.13 38.14 -3.06
CA GLN A 345 30.82 37.25 -4.20
C GLN A 345 29.71 36.26 -3.83
N ARG A 346 29.80 35.61 -2.67
CA ARG A 346 28.81 34.63 -2.23
C ARG A 346 27.44 35.26 -1.97
N LEU A 347 27.39 36.48 -1.43
CA LEU A 347 26.15 37.24 -1.28
C LEU A 347 25.50 37.54 -2.64
N GLU A 348 26.30 37.85 -3.67
CA GLU A 348 25.80 38.08 -5.02
C GLU A 348 25.28 36.80 -5.68
N GLU A 349 25.99 35.67 -5.53
CA GLU A 349 25.53 34.36 -5.99
C GLU A 349 24.16 33.98 -5.37
N LEU A 350 23.98 34.23 -4.06
CA LEU A 350 22.72 33.97 -3.38
C LEU A 350 21.58 34.86 -3.91
N ARG A 351 21.86 36.13 -4.20
CA ARG A 351 20.88 37.06 -4.82
C ARG A 351 20.48 36.60 -6.21
N GLU A 352 21.44 36.23 -7.04
CA GLU A 352 21.18 35.76 -8.39
C GLU A 352 20.28 34.52 -8.36
N ARG A 353 20.62 33.54 -7.51
CA ARG A 353 19.82 32.33 -7.29
C ARG A 353 18.41 32.64 -6.80
N ALA A 354 18.26 33.53 -5.82
CA ALA A 354 16.94 33.93 -5.32
C ALA A 354 16.11 34.62 -6.42
N GLY A 355 16.75 35.45 -7.26
CA GLY A 355 16.13 36.05 -8.43
C GLY A 355 15.64 35.01 -9.45
N LEU A 356 16.44 33.97 -9.71
CA LEU A 356 16.07 32.85 -10.57
C LEU A 356 14.88 32.06 -10.02
N VAL A 357 14.87 31.76 -8.72
CA VAL A 357 13.74 31.09 -8.05
C VAL A 357 12.47 31.94 -8.14
N HIS A 358 12.57 33.26 -7.95
CA HIS A 358 11.42 34.16 -8.09
C HIS A 358 10.86 34.20 -9.52
N MET A 359 11.72 34.34 -10.53
CA MET A 359 11.30 34.29 -11.95
C MET A 359 10.68 32.95 -12.32
N PHE A 360 11.25 31.85 -11.81
CA PHE A 360 10.70 30.52 -11.98
C PHE A 360 9.31 30.39 -11.37
N ALA A 361 9.12 30.82 -10.12
CA ALA A 361 7.84 30.79 -9.42
C ALA A 361 6.74 31.53 -10.19
N GLY A 362 7.06 32.73 -10.71
CA GLY A 362 6.13 33.50 -11.55
C GLY A 362 5.78 32.77 -12.86
N THR A 363 6.77 32.15 -13.52
CA THR A 363 6.55 31.42 -14.78
C THR A 363 5.69 30.17 -14.59
N VAL A 364 5.91 29.43 -13.50
CA VAL A 364 5.09 28.27 -13.15
C VAL A 364 3.66 28.68 -12.82
N GLN A 365 3.47 29.76 -12.04
CA GLN A 365 2.14 30.26 -11.69
C GLN A 365 1.33 30.70 -12.91
N LEU A 366 1.97 31.37 -13.88
CA LEU A 366 1.30 31.77 -15.12
C LEU A 366 0.79 30.54 -15.90
N GLY A 367 1.61 29.49 -15.98
CA GLY A 367 1.19 28.21 -16.55
C GLY A 367 0.05 27.55 -15.77
N ALA A 368 0.07 27.64 -14.44
CA ALA A 368 -0.98 27.14 -13.56
C ALA A 368 -2.34 27.86 -13.78
N LYS A 369 -2.32 29.18 -13.95
CA LYS A 369 -3.52 30.01 -14.22
C LYS A 369 -4.13 29.71 -15.60
N GLN A 370 -3.30 29.39 -16.60
CA GLN A 370 -3.75 29.05 -17.96
C GLN A 370 -4.25 27.60 -18.11
N GLY A 371 -3.78 26.69 -17.26
CA GLY A 371 -4.03 25.24 -17.35
C GLY A 371 -5.33 24.72 -16.72
N GLY A 372 -6.28 25.57 -16.35
CA GLY A 372 -7.67 25.15 -16.06
C GLY A 372 -7.86 24.16 -14.89
N GLY A 373 -7.26 24.40 -13.72
CA GLY A 373 -7.72 23.78 -12.45
C GLY A 373 -6.75 22.79 -11.77
N ARG A 374 -5.56 22.57 -12.31
CA ARG A 374 -4.58 21.63 -11.71
C ARG A 374 -3.86 22.17 -10.45
N TRP A 375 -3.90 23.48 -10.20
CA TRP A 375 -3.10 24.16 -9.17
C TRP A 375 -3.95 25.10 -8.32
N SER A 376 -3.71 25.14 -7.01
CA SER A 376 -4.37 26.08 -6.10
C SER A 376 -3.83 27.49 -6.30
N VAL A 377 -4.57 28.33 -7.02
CA VAL A 377 -4.18 29.72 -7.32
C VAL A 377 -3.91 30.55 -6.04
N PRO A 378 -4.72 30.46 -4.97
CA PRO A 378 -4.49 31.25 -3.74
C PRO A 378 -3.18 30.90 -3.03
N ALA A 379 -2.80 29.62 -3.00
CA ALA A 379 -1.56 29.18 -2.34
C ALA A 379 -0.30 29.71 -3.06
N TRP A 380 -0.36 29.79 -4.39
CA TRP A 380 0.71 30.40 -5.18
C TRP A 380 0.80 31.91 -5.03
N ASP A 381 -0.33 32.62 -4.89
CA ASP A 381 -0.32 34.06 -4.68
C ASP A 381 0.36 34.43 -3.34
N ASP A 382 0.08 33.70 -2.26
CA ASP A 382 0.76 33.89 -0.95
C ASP A 382 2.26 33.55 -1.03
N ALA A 383 2.60 32.38 -1.60
CA ALA A 383 3.99 31.98 -1.77
C ALA A 383 4.78 33.01 -2.57
N ASN A 384 4.24 33.49 -3.70
CA ASN A 384 4.90 34.50 -4.52
C ASN A 384 5.06 35.85 -3.82
N ALA A 385 4.07 36.28 -3.03
CA ALA A 385 4.18 37.50 -2.23
C ALA A 385 5.31 37.39 -1.19
N ARG A 386 5.43 36.25 -0.51
CA ARG A 386 6.51 35.98 0.45
C ARG A 386 7.88 35.92 -0.23
N ILE A 387 7.98 35.22 -1.36
CA ILE A 387 9.22 35.14 -2.16
C ILE A 387 9.65 36.52 -2.64
N ALA A 388 8.73 37.34 -3.14
CA ALA A 388 9.02 38.70 -3.58
C ALA A 388 9.56 39.56 -2.42
N LYS A 389 8.97 39.44 -1.22
CA LYS A 389 9.45 40.14 -0.02
C LYS A 389 10.85 39.70 0.39
N MET A 390 11.15 38.40 0.33
CA MET A 390 12.49 37.87 0.62
C MET A 390 13.52 38.34 -0.41
N ALA A 391 13.19 38.27 -1.70
CA ALA A 391 14.06 38.76 -2.77
C ALA A 391 14.34 40.27 -2.63
N ALA A 392 13.32 41.07 -2.30
CA ALA A 392 13.46 42.51 -2.08
C ALA A 392 14.34 42.88 -0.87
N TYR A 393 14.46 42.00 0.14
CA TYR A 393 15.38 42.22 1.26
C TYR A 393 16.85 41.94 0.89
N MET A 394 17.06 41.06 -0.08
CA MET A 394 18.40 40.64 -0.50
C MET A 394 19.05 41.68 -1.42
N VAL A 395 18.24 42.40 -2.22
CA VAL A 395 18.65 43.61 -2.96
C VAL A 395 18.95 44.73 -1.97
#